data_AF-A0A2X2I8E2-F1
#
_entry.id   AF-A0A2X2I8E2-F1
#
_cell.length_a   1.000
_cell.length_b   1.000
_cell.length_c   1.000
_cell.angle_alpha   90.00
_cell.angle_beta   90.00
_cell.angle_gamma   90.00
#
_symmetry.space_group_name_H-M   'P 1'
#
loop_
_entity.id
_entity.type
_entity.pdbx_description
1 polymer ?
#
loop_
_entity_poly.entity_id
_entity_poly.type
_entity_poly.pdbx_seq_one_letter_code
_entity_poly.pdbx_strand_id
1 'polypeptide(L)'
;MFKPRLLKKKLKNENTSYSQIVTECRMRYAVQMLLMDNKNITQVAQLCGYSSTSYFISVFKAFYGLTPLNYLAKQRQKVMW
;
A
#
# COMPACT_ATOMS: atom_id res chain seq x y z
N MET A 1 0.46 16.32 25.73
CA MET A 1 -0.85 16.40 25.03
C MET A 1 -0.61 16.76 23.56
N PHE A 2 -0.68 15.78 22.65
CA PHE A 2 -0.53 16.02 21.21
C PHE A 2 -1.71 16.84 20.69
N LYS A 3 -1.46 18.06 20.19
CA LYS A 3 -2.51 18.92 19.62
C LYS A 3 -2.69 18.59 18.12
N PRO A 4 -3.84 18.00 17.69
CA PRO A 4 -4.04 17.51 16.32
C PRO A 4 -3.88 18.58 15.23
N ARG A 5 -4.09 19.86 15.57
CA ARG A 5 -3.94 21.00 14.65
C ARG A 5 -2.48 21.23 14.22
N LEU A 6 -1.50 20.90 15.07
CA LEU A 6 -0.08 21.03 14.72
C LEU A 6 0.34 19.97 13.71
N LEU A 7 -0.18 18.74 13.83
CA LEU A 7 0.07 17.66 12.87
C LEU A 7 -0.42 18.04 11.46
N LYS A 8 -1.67 18.50 11.31
CA LYS A 8 -2.18 18.88 9.99
C LYS A 8 -1.37 20.01 9.33
N LYS A 9 -0.93 21.01 10.11
CA LYS A 9 -0.12 22.12 9.60
C LYS A 9 1.29 21.67 9.24
N LYS A 10 1.91 20.81 10.06
CA LYS A 10 3.25 20.28 9.81
C LYS A 10 3.29 19.35 8.59
N LEU A 11 2.31 18.46 8.46
CA LEU A 11 2.20 17.55 7.30
C LEU A 11 2.04 18.31 5.98
N LYS A 12 1.22 19.37 5.95
CA LYS A 12 1.11 20.24 4.77
C LYS A 12 2.42 20.92 4.39
N ASN A 13 3.19 21.37 5.38
CA ASN A 13 4.50 22.00 5.14
C ASN A 13 5.54 21.00 4.59
N GLU A 14 5.34 19.70 4.83
CA GLU A 14 6.16 18.61 4.29
C GLU A 14 5.60 18.05 2.96
N ASN A 15 4.69 18.78 2.30
CA ASN A 15 4.02 18.37 1.05
C ASN A 15 3.35 16.99 1.12
N THR A 16 2.88 16.58 2.30
CA THR A 16 2.19 15.31 2.52
C THR A 16 0.86 15.52 3.26
N SER A 17 0.09 14.45 3.37
CA SER A 17 -1.19 14.43 4.08
C SER A 17 -1.32 13.14 4.87
N TYR A 18 -2.14 13.17 5.92
CA TYR A 18 -2.44 11.97 6.69
C TYR A 18 -2.91 10.79 5.80
N SER A 19 -3.73 11.08 4.79
CA SER A 19 -4.21 10.06 3.84
C SER A 19 -3.08 9.44 3.02
N GLN A 20 -2.11 10.25 2.58
CA GLN A 20 -0.95 9.76 1.84
C GLN A 20 -0.07 8.86 2.71
N ILE A 21 0.20 9.25 3.96
CA ILE A 21 0.97 8.44 4.90
C ILE A 21 0.28 7.10 5.16
N VAL A 22 -1.02 7.11 5.44
CA VAL A 22 -1.80 5.88 5.64
C VAL A 22 -1.76 5.00 4.40
N THR A 23 -1.90 5.60 3.21
CA THR A 23 -1.82 4.86 1.93
C THR A 23 -0.45 4.23 1.75
N GLU A 24 0.64 4.98 1.98
CA GLU A 24 2.00 4.44 1.90
C GLU A 24 2.20 3.26 2.85
N CYS A 25 1.81 3.40 4.13
CA CYS A 25 1.93 2.30 5.10
C CYS A 25 1.16 1.06 4.64
N ARG A 26 -0.07 1.22 4.15
CA ARG A 26 -0.89 0.12 3.62
C ARG A 26 -0.25 -0.54 2.40
N MET A 27 0.29 0.25 1.47
CA MET A 27 0.94 -0.26 0.26
C MET A 27 2.21 -1.05 0.58
N ARG A 28 3.03 -0.56 1.52
CA ARG A 28 4.23 -1.28 1.98
C ARG A 28 3.88 -2.61 2.64
N TYR A 29 2.85 -2.61 3.48
CA TYR A 29 2.34 -3.85 4.10
C TYR A 29 1.76 -4.82 3.05
N ALA A 30 1.06 -4.32 2.03
CA ALA A 30 0.55 -5.14 0.93
C ALA A 30 1.67 -5.90 0.22
N VAL A 31 2.81 -5.26 -0.06
CA VAL A 31 3.97 -5.92 -0.67
C VAL A 31 4.51 -7.04 0.22
N GLN A 32 4.63 -6.81 1.52
CA GLN A 32 5.06 -7.85 2.46
C GLN A 32 4.12 -9.05 2.42
N MET A 33 2.80 -8.81 2.43
CA MET A 33 1.79 -9.87 2.40
C MET A 33 1.76 -10.63 1.06
N LEU A 34 2.03 -9.95 -0.07
CA LEU A 34 2.12 -10.59 -1.38
C LEU A 34 3.35 -11.51 -1.50
N LEU A 35 4.45 -11.17 -0.83
CA LEU A 35 5.71 -11.92 -0.92
C LEU A 35 5.79 -13.08 0.08
N MET A 36 5.15 -12.96 1.24
CA MET A 36 5.26 -13.95 2.32
C MET A 36 4.32 -15.16 2.18
N ASP A 37 3.34 -15.17 1.26
CA ASP A 37 2.34 -16.25 1.25
C ASP A 37 1.64 -16.48 -0.10
N ASN A 38 0.96 -17.61 -0.25
CA ASN A 38 -0.01 -17.93 -1.33
C ASN A 38 -1.37 -17.24 -1.12
N LYS A 39 -1.43 -16.14 -0.35
CA LYS A 39 -2.67 -15.38 -0.13
C LYS A 39 -3.21 -14.84 -1.44
N ASN A 40 -4.52 -14.98 -1.66
CA ASN A 40 -5.16 -14.36 -2.81
C ASN A 40 -5.27 -12.83 -2.61
N ILE A 41 -5.42 -12.09 -3.71
CA ILE A 41 -5.42 -10.62 -3.70
C ILE A 41 -6.54 -10.03 -2.82
N THR A 42 -7.67 -10.71 -2.70
CA THR A 42 -8.80 -10.27 -1.86
C THR A 42 -8.42 -10.26 -0.37
N GLN A 43 -7.74 -11.31 0.10
CA GLN A 43 -7.27 -11.38 1.49
C GLN A 43 -6.24 -10.28 1.79
N VAL A 44 -5.32 -10.03 0.85
CA VAL A 44 -4.33 -8.95 0.99
C VAL A 44 -5.02 -7.58 1.08
N ALA A 45 -6.05 -7.33 0.25
CA ALA A 45 -6.82 -6.09 0.32
C ALA A 45 -7.47 -5.89 1.70
N GLN A 46 -8.10 -6.93 2.24
CA GLN A 46 -8.72 -6.90 3.56
C GLN A 46 -7.70 -6.64 4.69
N LEU A 47 -6.55 -7.33 4.66
CA LEU A 47 -5.46 -7.12 5.61
C LEU A 47 -4.89 -5.69 5.57
N CYS A 48 -4.92 -5.06 4.40
CA CYS A 48 -4.49 -3.67 4.22
C CYS A 48 -5.59 -2.64 4.57
N GLY A 49 -6.75 -3.09 5.08
CA GLY A 49 -7.84 -2.21 5.48
C GLY A 49 -8.68 -1.65 4.32
N TYR A 50 -8.74 -2.38 3.20
CA TYR A 50 -9.62 -2.08 2.07
C TYR A 50 -10.81 -3.05 2.04
N SER A 51 -12.02 -2.50 1.99
CA SER A 51 -13.26 -3.27 1.83
C SER A 51 -13.50 -3.74 0.40
N SER A 52 -12.93 -3.05 -0.59
CA SER A 52 -13.06 -3.38 -2.02
C SER A 52 -11.70 -3.78 -2.58
N THR A 53 -11.63 -5.02 -3.07
CA THR A 53 -10.45 -5.54 -3.78
C THR A 53 -10.13 -4.71 -5.03
N SER A 54 -11.15 -4.30 -5.79
CA SER A 54 -10.96 -3.48 -6.99
C SER A 54 -10.36 -2.11 -6.67
N TYR A 55 -10.84 -1.47 -5.59
CA TYR A 55 -10.27 -0.18 -5.16
C TYR A 55 -8.83 -0.35 -4.66
N PHE A 56 -8.54 -1.40 -3.89
CA PHE A 56 -7.18 -1.75 -3.50
C PHE A 56 -6.26 -1.92 -4.72
N ILE A 57 -6.68 -2.66 -5.74
CA ILE A 57 -5.89 -2.87 -6.96
C ILE A 57 -5.60 -1.54 -7.67
N SER A 58 -6.58 -0.65 -7.77
CA SER A 58 -6.41 0.68 -8.38
C SER A 58 -5.40 1.54 -7.62
N VAL A 59 -5.49 1.58 -6.28
CA VAL A 59 -4.55 2.32 -5.44
C VAL A 59 -3.15 1.70 -5.51
N PHE A 60 -3.03 0.38 -5.46
CA PHE A 60 -1.75 -0.32 -5.57
C PHE A 60 -1.08 -0.05 -6.92
N LYS A 61 -1.85 -0.10 -8.02
CA LYS A 61 -1.34 0.23 -9.36
C LYS A 61 -0.92 1.69 -9.46
N ALA A 62 -1.67 2.62 -8.89
CA ALA A 62 -1.27 4.03 -8.85
C ALA A 62 0.03 4.24 -8.05
N PHE A 63 0.22 3.48 -6.97
CA PHE A 63 1.38 3.62 -6.09
C PHE A 63 2.66 2.96 -6.64
N TYR A 64 2.55 1.75 -7.20
CA TYR A 64 3.71 0.96 -7.67
C TYR A 64 3.85 0.87 -9.20
N GLY A 65 2.90 1.43 -9.95
CA GLY A 65 2.87 1.35 -11.42
C GLY A 65 2.42 0.00 -12.00
N LEU A 66 2.22 -1.02 -11.14
CA LEU A 66 1.86 -2.38 -11.53
C LEU A 66 0.68 -2.88 -10.71
N THR A 67 -0.12 -3.79 -11.27
CA THR A 67 -1.12 -4.51 -10.47
C THR A 67 -0.42 -5.42 -9.45
N PRO A 68 -1.07 -5.77 -8.33
CA PRO A 68 -0.50 -6.65 -7.31
C PRO A 68 0.09 -7.96 -7.88
N LEU A 69 -0.63 -8.61 -8.82
CA LEU A 69 -0.19 -9.85 -9.46
C LEU A 69 1.05 -9.64 -10.35
N ASN A 70 1.06 -8.59 -11.17
CA ASN A 70 2.21 -8.29 -12.02
C ASN A 70 3.44 -7.90 -11.20
N TYR A 71 3.24 -7.17 -10.09
CA TYR A 71 4.30 -6.85 -9.15
C TYR A 71 4.91 -8.13 -8.56
N LEU A 72 4.07 -9.06 -8.08
CA LEU A 72 4.51 -10.34 -7.53
C LEU A 72 5.29 -11.18 -8.56
N ALA A 73 4.77 -11.28 -9.79
CA ALA A 73 5.44 -12.00 -10.88
C ALA A 73 6.83 -11.41 -11.18
N LYS A 74 6.93 -10.07 -11.25
CA LYS A 74 8.20 -9.37 -11.46
C LYS A 74 9.19 -9.59 -10.31
N GLN A 75 8.73 -9.57 -9.06
CA GLN A 75 9.59 -9.83 -7.91
C GLN A 75 10.14 -11.26 -7.94
N ARG A 76 9.30 -12.26 -8.22
CA ARG A 76 9.71 -13.67 -8.32
C ARG A 76 10.74 -13.90 -9.42
N GLN A 77 10.61 -13.26 -10.58
CA GLN A 77 11.61 -13.33 -11.65
C GLN A 77 12.96 -12.75 -11.22
N LYS A 78 12.96 -11.67 -10.43
CA LYS A 78 14.19 -11.02 -9.97
C LYS A 78 15.00 -11.86 -8.98
N VAL A 79 14.36 -12.75 -8.21
CA VAL A 79 15.05 -13.60 -7.21
C VAL A 79 15.65 -14.88 -7.82
N MET A 80 15.39 -15.16 -9.11
CA MET A 80 15.88 -16.38 -9.80
C MET A 80 17.16 -16.17 -10.62
N TRP A 81 17.83 -15.01 -10.45
CA TRP A 81 19.14 -14.69 -11.05
C TRP A 81 20.07 -14.21 -9.94
#